data_AF-A0A5J4PEM3-F1
#
_entry.id   AF-A0A5J4PEM3-F1
#
_cell.length_a   1.000
_cell.length_b   1.000
_cell.length_c   1.000
_cell.angle_alpha   90.00
_cell.angle_beta   90.00
_cell.angle_gamma   90.00
#
_symmetry.space_group_name_H-M   'P 1'
#
loop_
_entity.id
_entity.type
_entity.pdbx_description
1 polymer ?
#
loop_
_entity_poly.entity_id
_entity_poly.type
_entity_poly.pdbx_seq_one_letter_code
_entity_poly.pdbx_strand_id
1 'polypeptide(L)'
;MLGLTNSIKYKGIDFNFNFYGMFDRIMQNSTRMDYGLTSDGIAQYSYNALRSIKNRWMPNNPSTVNPSAYYGWSTYGYGDYFYEKAWFIRLQNISLGYTIPNNLVSKIFSDARIHFDVNNVFVIIPYSGLDPETEGYAAAYPNARTFTLGFDLKF
;
A
#
# COMPACT_ATOMS: atom_id res chain seq x y z
N MET A 1 -11.93 8.22 -9.13
CA MET A 1 -11.44 6.83 -9.01
C MET A 1 -11.58 6.17 -10.38
N LEU A 2 -10.56 5.43 -10.83
CA LEU A 2 -10.56 4.74 -12.12
C LEU A 2 -10.11 3.29 -11.92
N GLY A 3 -10.57 2.40 -12.78
CA GLY A 3 -10.23 0.98 -12.77
C GLY A 3 -10.06 0.44 -14.18
N LEU A 4 -9.22 -0.58 -14.31
CA LEU A 4 -8.95 -1.31 -15.53
C LEU A 4 -8.85 -2.79 -15.21
N THR A 5 -9.86 -3.54 -15.65
CA THR A 5 -9.87 -5.01 -15.57
C THR A 5 -9.65 -5.59 -16.96
N ASN A 6 -8.74 -6.54 -17.10
CA ASN A 6 -8.53 -7.27 -18.35
C ASN A 6 -8.47 -8.77 -18.09
N SER A 7 -9.13 -9.53 -18.95
CA SER A 7 -9.09 -10.99 -18.97
C SER A 7 -8.64 -11.47 -20.35
N ILE A 8 -7.57 -12.26 -20.38
CA ILE A 8 -6.97 -12.81 -21.58
C ILE A 8 -7.06 -14.33 -21.47
N LYS A 9 -7.64 -14.96 -22.50
CA LYS A 9 -7.80 -16.42 -22.57
C LYS A 9 -7.10 -16.97 -23.80
N TYR A 10 -6.26 -17.98 -23.62
CA TYR A 10 -5.54 -18.60 -24.73
C TYR A 10 -5.20 -20.07 -24.44
N LYS A 11 -5.70 -21.01 -25.28
CA LYS A 11 -5.38 -22.45 -25.21
C LYS A 11 -5.45 -23.06 -23.79
N GLY A 12 -6.50 -22.73 -23.03
CA GLY A 12 -6.70 -23.23 -21.66
C GLY A 12 -6.00 -22.40 -20.58
N ILE A 13 -5.17 -21.41 -20.95
CA ILE A 13 -4.65 -20.40 -20.03
C ILE A 13 -5.71 -19.30 -19.87
N ASP A 14 -5.98 -18.93 -18.62
CA ASP A 14 -6.82 -17.80 -18.21
C ASP A 14 -5.95 -16.84 -17.40
N PHE A 15 -5.69 -15.66 -17.92
CA PHE A 15 -4.93 -14.62 -17.24
C PHE A 15 -5.83 -13.41 -17.00
N ASN A 16 -5.98 -13.02 -15.75
CA ASN A 16 -6.77 -11.86 -15.33
C ASN A 16 -5.90 -10.90 -14.54
N PHE A 17 -6.05 -9.61 -14.78
CA PHE A 17 -5.45 -8.58 -13.94
C PHE A 17 -6.39 -7.39 -13.76
N ASN A 18 -6.36 -6.83 -12.56
CA ASN A 18 -7.19 -5.68 -12.19
C ASN A 18 -6.32 -4.56 -11.61
N PHE A 19 -6.30 -3.43 -12.30
CA PHE A 19 -5.76 -2.17 -11.79
C PHE A 19 -6.88 -1.28 -11.29
N TYR A 20 -6.62 -0.52 -10.24
CA TYR A 20 -7.45 0.63 -9.88
C TYR A 20 -6.60 1.72 -9.27
N GLY A 21 -7.13 2.93 -9.26
CA GLY A 21 -6.43 4.07 -8.73
C GLY A 21 -7.36 5.21 -8.36
N MET A 22 -6.89 6.03 -7.43
CA MET A 22 -7.53 7.27 -7.05
C MET A 22 -6.58 8.42 -7.36
N PHE A 23 -7.04 9.32 -8.23
CA PHE A 23 -6.31 10.52 -8.63
C PHE A 23 -6.82 11.71 -7.82
N ASP A 24 -5.99 12.75 -7.73
CA ASP A 24 -6.26 13.98 -6.98
C ASP A 24 -6.60 13.77 -5.48
N ARG A 25 -6.06 12.70 -4.91
CA ARG A 25 -6.19 12.41 -3.49
C ARG A 25 -5.09 13.12 -2.71
N ILE A 26 -5.48 13.82 -1.66
CA ILE A 26 -4.57 14.43 -0.66
C ILE A 26 -4.92 13.80 0.68
N MET A 27 -3.90 13.43 1.46
CA MET A 27 -4.09 12.86 2.79
C MET A 27 -3.07 13.41 3.76
N GLN A 28 -3.48 13.52 5.02
CA GLN A 28 -2.58 13.82 6.11
C GLN A 28 -1.75 12.57 6.47
N ASN A 29 -0.45 12.77 6.59
CA ASN A 29 0.49 11.75 7.06
C ASN A 29 0.55 11.75 8.59
N SER A 30 -0.42 11.09 9.22
CA SER A 30 -0.52 11.02 10.68
C SER A 30 0.70 10.35 11.33
N THR A 31 1.31 9.36 10.68
CA THR A 31 2.55 8.73 11.18
C THR A 31 3.72 9.73 11.21
N ARG A 32 3.86 10.56 10.18
CA ARG A 32 4.88 11.61 10.14
C ARG A 32 4.58 12.73 11.12
N MET A 33 3.31 13.02 11.38
CA MET A 33 2.90 13.96 12.42
C MET A 33 3.29 13.45 13.81
N ASP A 34 2.87 12.25 14.16
CA ASP A 34 2.99 11.72 15.53
C ASP A 34 4.40 11.22 15.87
N TYR A 35 5.16 10.77 14.87
CA TYR A 35 6.47 10.15 15.09
C TYR A 35 7.61 10.76 14.26
N GLY A 36 7.30 11.68 13.34
CA GLY A 36 8.26 12.17 12.34
C GLY A 36 9.08 13.38 12.78
N LEU A 37 8.52 14.25 13.61
CA LEU A 37 9.14 15.53 14.00
C LEU A 37 9.05 15.84 15.49
N THR A 38 7.95 15.44 16.13
CA THR A 38 7.76 15.64 17.58
C THR A 38 8.83 14.89 18.37
N SER A 39 9.13 15.42 19.56
CA SER A 39 9.97 14.71 20.54
C SER A 39 9.14 14.17 21.70
N ASP A 40 7.83 14.36 21.64
CA ASP A 40 6.91 14.04 22.71
C ASP A 40 6.90 12.53 22.99
N GLY A 41 6.94 12.17 24.28
CA GLY A 41 7.03 10.78 24.73
C GLY A 41 8.32 10.01 24.42
N ILE A 42 9.24 10.53 23.59
CA ILE A 42 10.51 9.84 23.29
C ILE A 42 11.37 9.73 24.55
N ALA A 43 11.66 10.86 25.21
CA ALA A 43 12.48 10.86 26.42
C ALA A 43 11.71 10.44 27.67
N GLN A 44 10.40 10.72 27.72
CA GLN A 44 9.55 10.45 28.89
C GLN A 44 9.09 8.99 28.97
N TYR A 45 8.73 8.39 27.83
CA TYR A 45 8.15 7.04 27.75
C TYR A 45 9.01 6.07 26.94
N SER A 46 10.21 6.49 26.50
CA SER A 46 11.13 5.67 25.67
C SER A 46 10.50 5.23 24.34
N TYR A 47 9.66 6.07 23.75
CA TYR A 47 9.03 5.79 22.46
C TYR A 47 10.03 5.81 21.32
N ASN A 48 9.75 4.98 20.32
CA ASN A 48 10.48 5.00 19.07
C ASN A 48 10.00 6.17 18.19
N ALA A 49 10.85 6.64 17.29
CA ALA A 49 10.55 7.73 16.37
C ALA A 49 11.05 7.41 14.97
N LEU A 50 10.45 8.06 13.96
CA LEU A 50 10.92 7.92 12.60
C LEU A 50 12.30 8.57 12.44
N ARG A 51 13.11 8.01 11.54
CA ARG A 51 14.45 8.52 11.24
C ARG A 51 14.46 9.97 10.75
N SER A 52 13.34 10.44 10.19
CA SER A 52 13.13 11.83 9.74
C SER A 52 13.39 12.86 10.84
N ILE A 53 13.25 12.48 12.12
CA ILE A 53 13.47 13.34 13.27
C ILE A 53 14.90 13.94 13.30
N LYS A 54 15.87 13.24 12.69
CA LYS A 54 17.27 13.69 12.58
C LYS A 54 17.45 14.87 11.62
N ASN A 55 16.51 15.07 10.70
CA ASN A 55 16.60 16.08 9.63
C ASN A 55 15.75 17.34 9.93
N ARG A 56 15.19 17.43 11.14
CA ARG A 56 14.41 18.59 11.59
C ARG A 56 15.30 19.79 11.88
N TRP A 57 14.71 20.98 11.86
CA TRP A 57 15.42 22.20 12.22
C TRP A 57 15.91 22.14 13.67
N MET A 58 17.19 22.42 13.87
CA MET A 58 17.82 22.68 15.16
C MET A 58 18.79 23.88 15.01
N PRO A 59 19.13 24.59 16.08
CA PRO A 59 20.09 25.70 16.02
C PRO A 59 21.46 25.29 15.42
N ASN A 60 21.87 24.05 15.63
CA ASN A 60 23.11 23.47 15.09
C ASN A 60 22.91 22.67 13.78
N ASN A 61 21.67 22.55 13.29
CA ASN A 61 21.30 21.87 12.05
C ASN A 61 20.10 22.60 11.41
N PRO A 62 20.31 23.79 10.83
CA PRO A 62 19.21 24.57 10.26
C PRO A 62 18.62 23.87 9.04
N SER A 63 17.32 23.57 9.10
CA SER A 63 16.56 22.92 8.01
C SER A 63 15.51 23.88 7.46
N THR A 64 15.45 24.04 6.13
CA THR A 64 14.41 24.85 5.47
C THR A 64 13.17 24.05 5.12
N VAL A 65 13.24 22.72 5.24
CA VAL A 65 12.17 21.80 4.82
C VAL A 65 11.44 21.20 6.02
N ASN A 66 12.15 20.79 7.06
CA ASN A 66 11.53 20.15 8.23
C ASN A 66 11.55 21.13 9.41
N PRO A 67 10.38 21.53 9.96
CA PRO A 67 10.32 22.45 11.08
C PRO A 67 10.90 21.81 12.35
N SER A 68 11.09 22.63 13.39
CA SER A 68 11.57 22.16 14.68
C SER A 68 10.52 21.27 15.38
N ALA A 69 10.91 20.61 16.47
CA ALA A 69 9.98 19.82 17.28
C ALA A 69 8.85 20.64 17.92
N TYR A 70 8.95 21.98 17.92
CA TYR A 70 7.95 22.89 18.47
C TYR A 70 6.88 23.32 17.46
N TYR A 71 6.81 22.69 16.28
CA TYR A 71 5.86 23.05 15.23
C TYR A 71 4.40 23.13 15.73
N GLY A 72 4.00 22.29 16.70
CA GLY A 72 2.65 22.29 17.28
C GLY A 72 2.34 23.48 18.19
N TRP A 73 3.36 24.22 18.63
CA TRP A 73 3.24 25.42 19.48
C TRP A 73 3.21 26.71 18.66
N SER A 74 3.26 26.61 17.33
CA SER A 74 3.07 27.74 16.43
C SER A 74 1.67 28.32 16.58
N THR A 75 1.54 29.66 16.58
CA THR A 75 0.25 30.37 16.60
C THR A 75 -0.67 29.98 15.44
N TYR A 76 -0.09 29.51 14.32
CA TYR A 76 -0.82 29.08 13.12
C TYR A 76 -0.95 27.56 13.01
N GLY A 77 -0.51 26.80 14.03
CA GLY A 77 -0.44 25.34 13.99
C GLY A 77 0.51 24.81 12.91
N TYR A 78 0.23 23.60 12.42
CA TYR A 78 1.03 22.92 11.39
C TYR A 78 0.51 23.09 9.96
N GLY A 79 -0.65 23.71 9.76
CA GLY A 79 -1.22 23.97 8.44
C GLY A 79 -1.31 22.73 7.54
N ASP A 80 -0.84 22.86 6.30
CA ASP A 80 -0.83 21.82 5.27
C ASP A 80 0.46 20.98 5.26
N TYR A 81 1.39 21.20 6.18
CA TYR A 81 2.73 20.60 6.17
C TYR A 81 2.73 19.05 6.15
N PHE A 82 1.77 18.43 6.84
CA PHE A 82 1.62 16.97 6.88
C PHE A 82 0.69 16.44 5.79
N TYR A 83 0.09 17.30 4.97
CA TYR A 83 -0.74 16.87 3.86
C TYR A 83 0.14 16.54 2.67
N GLU A 84 0.01 15.31 2.19
CA GLU A 84 0.78 14.78 1.08
C GLU A 84 -0.17 14.37 -0.04
N LYS A 85 0.31 14.50 -1.28
CA LYS A 85 -0.37 13.89 -2.42
C LYS A 85 -0.40 12.38 -2.17
N ALA A 86 -1.59 11.81 -2.11
CA ALA A 86 -1.83 10.41 -1.84
C ALA A 86 -2.59 9.75 -2.98
N TRP A 87 -2.43 10.28 -4.20
CA TRP A 87 -2.89 9.57 -5.39
C TRP A 87 -2.15 8.25 -5.52
N PHE A 88 -2.81 7.24 -6.06
CA PHE A 88 -2.20 5.92 -6.19
C PHE A 88 -2.74 5.16 -7.39
N ILE A 89 -1.92 4.24 -7.88
CA ILE A 89 -2.33 3.19 -8.82
C ILE A 89 -1.93 1.86 -8.20
N ARG A 90 -2.89 0.97 -7.98
CA ARG A 90 -2.67 -0.35 -7.41
C ARG A 90 -3.04 -1.43 -8.41
N LEU A 91 -2.18 -2.44 -8.51
CA LEU A 91 -2.53 -3.72 -9.11
C LEU A 91 -3.16 -4.58 -8.02
N GLN A 92 -4.50 -4.60 -7.98
CA GLN A 92 -5.27 -5.23 -6.90
C GLN A 92 -5.16 -6.74 -6.95
N ASN A 93 -5.32 -7.32 -8.13
CA ASN A 93 -5.31 -8.76 -8.32
C ASN A 93 -4.65 -9.12 -9.65
N ILE A 94 -3.82 -10.15 -9.62
CA ILE A 94 -3.45 -10.95 -10.78
C ILE A 94 -3.91 -12.38 -10.51
N SER A 95 -4.54 -13.00 -11.51
CA SER A 95 -4.88 -14.41 -11.53
C SER A 95 -4.29 -15.05 -12.78
N LEU A 96 -3.59 -16.16 -12.62
CA LEU A 96 -3.16 -17.02 -13.72
C LEU A 96 -3.68 -18.43 -13.48
N GLY A 97 -4.61 -18.86 -14.31
CA GLY A 97 -5.16 -20.21 -14.32
C GLY A 97 -4.75 -20.99 -15.56
N TYR A 98 -4.61 -22.30 -15.41
CA TYR A 98 -4.49 -23.23 -16.53
C TYR A 98 -5.48 -24.38 -16.35
N THR A 99 -6.37 -24.55 -17.32
CA THR A 99 -7.28 -25.69 -17.42
C THR A 99 -6.59 -26.80 -18.19
N ILE A 100 -6.42 -27.95 -17.53
CA ILE A 100 -5.77 -29.12 -18.11
C ILE A 100 -6.70 -29.72 -19.18
N PRO A 101 -6.22 -29.97 -20.41
CA PRO A 101 -7.04 -30.55 -21.46
C PRO A 101 -7.67 -31.89 -21.04
N ASN A 102 -8.97 -32.04 -21.26
CA ASN A 102 -9.74 -33.23 -20.86
C ASN A 102 -9.14 -34.55 -21.35
N ASN A 103 -8.48 -34.56 -22.51
CA ASN A 103 -7.84 -35.77 -23.03
C ASN A 103 -6.79 -36.37 -22.08
N LEU A 104 -6.22 -35.58 -21.17
CA LEU A 104 -5.20 -36.01 -20.21
C LEU A 104 -5.78 -36.43 -18.85
N VAL A 105 -6.95 -35.90 -18.48
CA VAL A 105 -7.54 -36.06 -17.14
C VAL A 105 -8.86 -36.83 -17.11
N SER A 106 -9.50 -37.05 -18.26
CA SER A 106 -10.83 -37.67 -18.39
C SER A 106 -11.00 -39.06 -17.80
N LYS A 107 -9.89 -39.77 -17.53
CA LYS A 107 -9.94 -41.09 -16.86
C LYS A 107 -10.20 -40.99 -15.36
N ILE A 108 -9.97 -39.83 -14.74
CA ILE A 108 -10.03 -39.64 -13.28
C ILE A 108 -10.90 -38.44 -12.91
N PHE A 109 -10.89 -37.37 -13.71
CA PHE A 109 -11.59 -36.11 -13.43
C PHE A 109 -12.30 -35.59 -14.69
N SER A 110 -13.46 -34.96 -14.49
CA SER A 110 -14.24 -34.29 -15.54
C SER A 110 -13.64 -32.95 -15.96
N ASP A 111 -12.99 -32.24 -15.03
CA ASP A 111 -12.27 -30.97 -15.25
C ASP A 111 -11.20 -30.80 -14.17
N ALA A 112 -10.03 -30.30 -14.55
CA ALA A 112 -8.95 -29.99 -13.61
C ALA A 112 -8.31 -28.65 -13.96
N ARG A 113 -8.26 -27.73 -12.99
CA ARG A 113 -7.65 -26.41 -13.14
C ARG A 113 -6.66 -26.16 -12.01
N ILE A 114 -5.53 -25.58 -12.37
CA ILE A 114 -4.55 -25.04 -11.42
C ILE A 114 -4.58 -23.53 -11.57
N HIS A 115 -4.63 -22.81 -10.47
CA HIS A 115 -4.62 -21.35 -10.48
C HIS A 115 -3.64 -20.78 -9.45
N PHE A 116 -3.02 -19.67 -9.81
CA PHE A 116 -2.17 -18.88 -8.95
C PHE A 116 -2.70 -17.46 -8.92
N ASP A 117 -3.05 -16.98 -7.74
CA ASP A 117 -3.62 -15.66 -7.50
C ASP A 117 -2.72 -14.85 -6.59
N VAL A 118 -2.55 -13.58 -6.93
CA VAL A 118 -1.83 -12.61 -6.10
C VAL A 118 -2.73 -11.41 -5.86
N ASN A 119 -3.01 -11.10 -4.59
CA ASN A 119 -3.71 -9.88 -4.21
C ASN A 119 -2.74 -8.83 -3.66
N ASN A 120 -3.04 -7.55 -3.89
CA ASN A 120 -2.22 -6.40 -3.54
C ASN A 120 -0.78 -6.53 -4.07
N VAL A 121 -0.67 -6.80 -5.37
CA VAL A 121 0.60 -7.14 -6.05
C VAL A 121 1.60 -6.01 -5.91
N PHE A 122 1.21 -4.78 -6.24
CA PHE A 122 2.00 -3.58 -5.99
C PHE A 122 1.12 -2.33 -5.98
N VAL A 123 1.65 -1.27 -5.39
CA VAL A 123 1.04 0.07 -5.39
C VAL A 123 2.09 1.09 -5.80
N ILE A 124 1.73 1.99 -6.71
CA ILE A 124 2.54 3.13 -7.14
C ILE A 124 1.96 4.36 -6.43
N ILE A 125 2.76 4.94 -5.54
CA ILE A 125 2.38 6.07 -4.68
C ILE A 125 3.51 7.08 -4.56
N PRO A 126 3.20 8.39 -4.49
CA PRO A 126 4.13 9.43 -4.05
C PRO A 126 4.04 9.69 -2.54
N TYR A 127 3.04 9.12 -1.86
CA TYR A 127 2.82 9.26 -0.42
C TYR A 127 3.96 8.60 0.37
N SER A 128 4.50 9.29 1.38
CA SER A 128 5.64 8.78 2.16
C SER A 128 5.25 7.87 3.33
N GLY A 129 3.96 7.71 3.60
CA GLY A 129 3.45 6.75 4.58
C GLY A 129 3.39 5.31 4.04
N LEU A 130 2.79 4.42 4.84
CA LEU A 130 2.77 2.97 4.56
C LEU A 130 1.84 2.59 3.40
N ASP A 131 0.60 3.08 3.43
CA ASP A 131 -0.42 2.77 2.44
C ASP A 131 -1.38 3.98 2.32
N PRO A 132 -1.64 4.50 1.10
CA PRO A 132 -2.58 5.60 0.88
C PRO A 132 -4.04 5.22 1.12
N GLU A 133 -4.38 3.94 1.23
CA GLU A 133 -5.75 3.47 1.39
C GLU A 133 -6.10 3.09 2.83
N THR A 134 -5.11 3.06 3.72
CA THR A 134 -5.33 2.75 5.13
C THR A 134 -5.81 3.95 5.92
N GLU A 135 -6.41 3.67 7.08
CA GLU A 135 -6.98 4.65 7.97
C GLU A 135 -6.00 5.77 8.36
N GLY A 136 -6.54 6.97 8.63
CA GLY A 136 -5.78 8.18 8.89
C GLY A 136 -5.17 8.29 10.29
N TYR A 137 -4.84 7.19 10.95
CA TYR A 137 -4.13 7.19 12.24
C TYR A 137 -2.68 6.77 12.07
N ALA A 138 -1.84 7.12 13.04
CA ALA A 138 -0.41 6.83 12.97
C ALA A 138 -0.13 5.32 13.05
N ALA A 139 0.80 4.84 12.21
CA ALA A 139 1.19 3.43 12.11
C ALA A 139 0.04 2.47 11.74
N ALA A 140 -0.92 2.94 10.92
CA ALA A 140 -1.95 2.08 10.35
C ALA A 140 -1.36 0.90 9.56
N TYR A 141 -1.97 -0.28 9.72
CA TYR A 141 -1.50 -1.50 9.05
C TYR A 141 -1.79 -1.47 7.55
N PRO A 142 -0.76 -1.63 6.69
CA PRO A 142 -0.92 -1.65 5.24
C PRO A 142 -1.74 -2.86 4.78
N ASN A 143 -2.35 -2.74 3.60
CA ASN A 143 -3.01 -3.88 2.96
C ASN A 143 -1.98 -5.01 2.71
N ALA A 144 -2.27 -6.20 3.22
CA ALA A 144 -1.37 -7.34 3.08
C ALA A 144 -1.34 -7.87 1.64
N ARG A 145 -0.13 -8.19 1.16
CA ARG A 145 0.04 -8.93 -0.10
C ARG A 145 -0.15 -10.41 0.16
N THR A 146 -1.05 -11.05 -0.60
CA THR A 146 -1.32 -12.49 -0.48
C THR A 146 -1.00 -13.21 -1.78
N PHE A 147 -0.46 -14.41 -1.65
CA PHE A 147 -0.17 -15.32 -2.75
C PHE A 147 -0.93 -16.62 -2.48
N THR A 148 -1.75 -17.04 -3.42
CA THR A 148 -2.60 -18.22 -3.30
C THR A 148 -2.31 -19.14 -4.46
N LEU A 149 -2.07 -20.42 -4.16
CA LEU A 149 -2.02 -21.49 -5.13
C LEU A 149 -3.23 -22.40 -4.87
N GLY A 150 -4.05 -22.64 -5.88
CA GLY A 150 -5.25 -23.46 -5.75
C GLY A 150 -5.43 -24.46 -6.89
N PHE A 151 -6.20 -25.49 -6.58
CA PHE A 151 -6.48 -26.63 -7.45
C PHE A 151 -8.00 -26.85 -7.45
N ASP A 152 -8.64 -26.67 -8.59
CA ASP A 152 -10.05 -26.96 -8.78
C ASP A 152 -10.19 -28.30 -9.50
N LEU A 153 -10.76 -29.30 -8.83
CA LEU A 153 -11.01 -30.63 -9.38
C LEU A 153 -12.51 -30.90 -9.42
N LYS A 154 -13.01 -31.31 -10.58
CA LYS A 154 -14.40 -31.75 -10.74
C LYS A 154 -14.44 -33.23 -11.09
N PHE A 155 -15.30 -33.97 -10.38
CA PHE A 155 -15.53 -35.40 -10.56
C PHE A 155 -16.66 -35.61 -11.56
#